data_AF-A0A8S9RAK3-F1
#
_entry.id   AF-A0A8S9RAK3-F1
#
_cell.length_a   1.000
_cell.length_b   1.000
_cell.length_c   1.000
_cell.angle_alpha   90.00
_cell.angle_beta   90.00
_cell.angle_gamma   90.00
#
_symmetry.space_group_name_H-M   'P 1'
#
loop_
_entity.id
_entity.type
_entity.pdbx_description
1 polymer ?
#
loop_
_entity_poly.entity_id
_entity_poly.type
_entity_poly.pdbx_seq_one_letter_code
_entity_poly.pdbx_strand_id
1 'polypeptide(L)'
;MGDNICKYAGYTIPAGWIVAVAPSVVHYNSEIYENPLEFNPWRWEGKDLQSPGSKTLMVFGGGARQCIGSDLARLHLAVFIHHFVTNYDFSVVQECEICRVPFPFFTKDLVINISLKSPS
;
A
#
# COMPACT_ATOMS: atom_id res chain seq x y z
N MET A 1 -4.45 -40.05 8.14
CA MET A 1 -3.89 -38.69 8.07
C MET A 1 -4.12 -38.25 6.63
N GLY A 2 -5.21 -37.51 6.37
CA GLY A 2 -5.73 -37.31 5.02
C GLY A 2 -4.82 -36.41 4.18
N ASP A 3 -4.72 -36.70 2.89
CA ASP A 3 -4.01 -35.87 1.93
C ASP A 3 -4.64 -34.47 1.93
N ASN A 4 -3.97 -33.51 2.58
CA ASN A 4 -4.43 -32.12 2.72
C ASN A 4 -4.27 -31.38 1.39
N ILE A 5 -5.12 -31.72 0.42
CA ILE A 5 -5.16 -31.13 -0.91
C ILE A 5 -6.15 -29.96 -0.88
N CYS A 6 -5.68 -28.77 -1.26
CA CYS A 6 -6.54 -27.59 -1.41
C CYS A 6 -7.04 -27.50 -2.86
N LYS A 7 -8.33 -27.18 -3.06
CA LYS A 7 -8.92 -26.94 -4.39
C LYS A 7 -9.46 -25.52 -4.47
N TYR A 8 -9.06 -24.76 -5.47
CA TYR A 8 -9.50 -23.38 -5.66
C TYR A 8 -9.57 -23.00 -7.14
N ALA A 9 -10.68 -22.38 -7.57
CA ALA A 9 -10.89 -21.91 -8.94
C ALA A 9 -10.59 -22.97 -10.04
N GLY A 10 -10.89 -24.25 -9.77
CA GLY A 10 -10.60 -25.37 -10.69
C GLY A 10 -9.18 -25.93 -10.59
N TYR A 11 -8.29 -25.31 -9.82
CA TYR A 11 -6.92 -25.78 -9.59
C TYR A 11 -6.82 -26.65 -8.34
N THR A 12 -5.91 -27.62 -8.38
CA THR A 12 -5.54 -28.46 -7.24
C THR A 12 -4.16 -28.02 -6.75
N ILE A 13 -4.07 -27.64 -5.47
CA ILE A 13 -2.85 -27.21 -4.80
C ILE A 13 -2.39 -28.36 -3.88
N PRO A 14 -1.31 -29.08 -4.23
CA PRO A 14 -0.81 -30.17 -3.42
C PRO A 14 -0.28 -29.70 -2.07
N ALA A 15 -0.32 -30.58 -1.07
CA ALA A 15 0.31 -30.34 0.22
C ALA A 15 1.81 -30.07 0.06
N GLY A 16 2.35 -29.12 0.83
CA GLY A 16 3.76 -28.73 0.81
C GLY A 16 4.11 -27.63 -0.21
N TRP A 17 3.20 -27.24 -1.08
CA TRP A 17 3.43 -26.11 -2.00
C TRP A 17 3.39 -24.77 -1.27
N ILE A 18 4.30 -23.86 -1.65
CA ILE A 18 4.27 -22.47 -1.22
C ILE A 18 3.26 -21.72 -2.11
N VAL A 19 2.27 -21.09 -1.47
CA VAL A 19 1.34 -20.20 -2.15
C VAL A 19 1.70 -18.76 -1.76
N ALA A 20 2.17 -18.00 -2.74
CA ALA A 20 2.46 -16.58 -2.57
C ALA A 20 1.30 -15.74 -3.10
N VAL A 21 0.88 -14.75 -2.33
CA VAL A 21 -0.10 -13.74 -2.76
C VAL A 21 0.67 -12.46 -3.09
N ALA A 22 0.32 -11.82 -4.21
CA ALA A 22 0.88 -10.53 -4.62
C ALA A 22 -0.19 -9.44 -4.50
N PRO A 23 -0.33 -8.75 -3.35
CA PRO A 23 -1.32 -7.70 -3.14
C PRO A 23 -1.29 -6.60 -4.21
N SER A 24 -0.10 -6.27 -4.71
CA SER A 24 0.10 -5.25 -5.75
C SER A 24 -0.70 -5.52 -7.02
N VAL A 25 -0.91 -6.79 -7.39
CA VAL A 25 -1.71 -7.14 -8.58
C VAL A 25 -3.15 -6.68 -8.42
N VAL A 26 -3.73 -6.84 -7.23
CA VAL A 26 -5.10 -6.38 -6.93
C VAL A 26 -5.16 -4.86 -6.84
N HIS A 27 -4.15 -4.23 -6.23
CA HIS A 27 -4.06 -2.76 -6.11
C HIS A 27 -3.96 -2.05 -7.45
N TYR A 28 -3.44 -2.73 -8.48
CA TYR A 28 -3.31 -2.18 -9.84
C TYR A 28 -4.38 -2.67 -10.83
N ASN A 29 -5.38 -3.43 -10.38
CA ASN A 29 -6.43 -3.94 -11.25
C ASN A 29 -7.44 -2.83 -11.62
N SER A 30 -7.56 -2.51 -12.91
CA SER A 30 -8.49 -1.51 -13.44
C SER A 30 -9.96 -1.89 -13.32
N GLU A 31 -10.28 -3.18 -13.14
CA GLU A 31 -11.65 -3.63 -12.85
C GLU A 31 -12.08 -3.30 -11.41
N ILE A 32 -11.12 -3.06 -10.51
CA ILE A 32 -11.35 -2.75 -9.10
C ILE A 32 -11.17 -1.24 -8.84
N TYR A 33 -10.15 -0.64 -9.46
CA TYR A 33 -9.77 0.75 -9.26
C TYR A 33 -9.69 1.49 -10.60
N GLU A 34 -10.55 2.48 -10.79
CA GLU A 34 -10.49 3.39 -11.95
C GLU A 34 -9.15 4.13 -12.01
N ASN A 35 -8.47 4.18 -13.16
CA ASN A 35 -7.13 4.77 -13.29
C ASN A 35 -6.17 4.31 -12.17
N PRO A 36 -5.86 3.01 -12.06
CA PRO A 36 -5.15 2.46 -10.90
C PRO A 36 -3.69 2.93 -10.79
N LEU A 37 -3.14 3.47 -11.87
CA LEU A 37 -1.78 4.03 -11.92
C LEU A 37 -1.74 5.52 -11.52
N GLU A 38 -2.90 6.17 -11.41
CA GLU A 38 -3.01 7.57 -11.03
C GLU A 38 -3.05 7.73 -9.50
N PHE A 39 -2.23 8.63 -8.97
CA PHE A 39 -2.31 9.03 -7.57
C PHE A 39 -3.53 9.92 -7.34
N ASN A 40 -4.66 9.30 -7.00
CA ASN A 40 -5.92 9.96 -6.69
C ASN A 40 -6.36 9.66 -5.23
N PRO A 41 -6.07 10.54 -4.26
CA PRO A 41 -6.52 10.41 -2.87
C PRO A 41 -8.05 10.38 -2.70
N TRP A 42 -8.80 11.11 -3.53
CA TRP A 42 -10.27 11.23 -3.45
C TRP A 42 -11.01 9.94 -3.74
N ARG A 43 -10.36 8.97 -4.39
CA ARG A 43 -10.86 7.59 -4.60
C ARG A 43 -11.41 6.94 -3.33
N TRP A 44 -10.89 7.34 -2.18
CA TRP A 44 -11.17 6.76 -0.87
C TRP A 44 -12.24 7.51 -0.09
N GLU A 45 -12.66 8.69 -0.55
CA GLU A 45 -13.66 9.51 0.13
C GLU A 45 -15.00 8.77 0.18
N GLY A 46 -15.64 8.77 1.36
CA GLY A 46 -16.92 8.10 1.59
C GLY A 46 -16.89 6.57 1.53
N LYS A 47 -15.72 5.93 1.39
CA LYS A 47 -15.60 4.47 1.38
C LYS A 47 -15.25 3.91 2.74
N ASP A 48 -15.88 2.81 3.12
CA ASP A 48 -15.46 2.04 4.30
C ASP A 48 -14.24 1.17 3.97
N LEU A 49 -13.06 1.72 4.28
CA LEU A 49 -11.77 1.05 4.10
C LEU A 49 -11.37 0.16 5.28
N GLN A 50 -12.13 0.20 6.37
CA GLN A 50 -11.85 -0.55 7.60
C GLN A 50 -12.69 -1.82 7.70
N SER A 51 -13.51 -2.12 6.70
CA SER A 51 -14.27 -3.37 6.63
C SER A 51 -13.32 -4.58 6.82
N PRO A 52 -13.49 -5.36 7.91
CA PRO A 52 -12.67 -6.54 8.15
C PRO A 52 -12.82 -7.52 6.98
N GLY A 53 -11.72 -7.91 6.36
CA GLY A 53 -11.73 -8.87 5.26
C GLY A 53 -11.92 -8.28 3.86
N SER A 54 -11.69 -6.98 3.67
CA SER A 54 -11.55 -6.41 2.31
C SER A 54 -10.47 -7.14 1.53
N LYS A 55 -10.89 -7.86 0.48
CA LYS A 55 -9.99 -8.60 -0.43
C LYS A 55 -9.37 -7.70 -1.49
N THR A 56 -9.85 -6.46 -1.61
CA THR A 56 -9.42 -5.51 -2.63
C THR A 56 -8.28 -4.62 -2.13
N LEU A 57 -8.25 -4.31 -0.82
CA LEU A 57 -7.21 -3.45 -0.22
C LEU A 57 -6.38 -4.18 0.84
N MET A 58 -5.37 -4.93 0.40
CA MET A 58 -4.48 -5.72 1.27
C MET A 58 -3.11 -5.05 1.55
N VAL A 59 -3.07 -3.75 1.86
CA VAL A 59 -1.80 -2.99 2.07
C VAL A 59 -1.00 -3.52 3.27
N PHE A 60 -1.69 -4.01 4.30
CA PHE A 60 -1.10 -4.57 5.52
C PHE A 60 -1.31 -6.09 5.64
N GLY A 61 -1.54 -6.76 4.50
CA GLY A 61 -1.96 -8.16 4.47
C GLY A 61 -3.43 -8.32 4.88
N GLY A 62 -3.77 -9.47 5.47
CA GLY A 62 -5.12 -9.76 5.93
C GLY A 62 -5.21 -11.07 6.73
N GLY A 63 -6.39 -11.33 7.28
CA GLY A 63 -6.66 -12.53 8.10
C GLY A 63 -5.88 -12.56 9.42
N ALA A 64 -5.63 -13.76 9.94
CA ALA A 64 -4.97 -13.95 11.24
C ALA A 64 -3.50 -13.47 11.29
N ARG A 65 -2.90 -13.14 10.15
CA ARG A 65 -1.53 -12.62 10.03
C ARG A 65 -1.50 -11.20 9.44
N GLN A 66 -2.59 -10.44 9.55
CA GLN A 66 -2.57 -9.02 9.25
C GLN A 66 -1.48 -8.32 10.09
N CYS A 67 -0.81 -7.33 9.51
CA CYS A 67 0.27 -6.61 10.20
C CYS A 67 -0.23 -6.02 11.52
N ILE A 68 0.35 -6.47 12.63
CA ILE A 68 0.03 -5.94 13.97
C ILE A 68 0.39 -4.46 14.13
N GLY A 69 1.30 -3.95 13.29
CA GLY A 69 1.70 -2.55 13.26
C GLY A 69 0.84 -1.66 12.35
N SER A 70 -0.25 -2.15 11.76
CA SER A 70 -1.03 -1.37 10.77
C SER A 70 -1.56 -0.06 11.35
N ASP A 71 -2.05 -0.08 12.58
CA ASP A 71 -2.65 1.09 13.20
C ASP A 71 -1.58 2.09 13.66
N LEU A 72 -0.46 1.59 14.17
CA LEU A 72 0.70 2.41 14.49
C LEU A 72 1.28 3.10 13.23
N ALA A 73 1.40 2.36 12.12
CA ALA A 73 1.90 2.90 10.86
C ALA A 73 0.97 4.01 10.32
N ARG A 74 -0.35 3.81 10.37
CA ARG A 74 -1.34 4.82 9.99
C ARG A 74 -1.25 6.06 10.87
N LEU A 75 -1.16 5.89 12.18
CA LEU A 75 -1.03 6.99 13.13
C LEU A 75 0.25 7.78 12.88
N HIS A 76 1.39 7.11 12.78
CA HIS A 76 2.68 7.76 12.48
C HIS A 76 2.63 8.54 11.18
N LEU A 77 2.08 7.97 10.10
CA LEU A 77 1.98 8.65 8.82
C LEU A 77 1.04 9.86 8.89
N ALA A 78 -0.11 9.75 9.57
CA ALA A 78 -1.05 10.85 9.74
C ALA A 78 -0.42 12.02 10.52
N VAL A 79 0.26 11.74 11.63
CA VAL A 79 0.96 12.74 12.44
C VAL A 79 2.10 13.39 11.64
N PHE A 80 2.93 12.58 10.96
CA PHE A 80 4.01 13.07 10.13
C PHE A 80 3.50 13.99 9.02
N ILE A 81 2.51 13.55 8.24
CA ILE A 81 1.93 14.35 7.15
C ILE A 81 1.34 15.64 7.71
N HIS A 82 0.55 15.57 8.79
CA HIS A 82 -0.03 16.76 9.42
C HIS A 82 1.04 17.80 9.77
N HIS A 83 2.09 17.41 10.51
CA HIS A 83 3.16 18.33 10.88
C HIS A 83 3.94 18.83 9.67
N PHE A 84 4.24 17.95 8.71
CA PHE A 84 5.00 18.28 7.52
C PHE A 84 4.28 19.33 6.67
N VAL A 85 3.01 19.10 6.34
CA VAL A 85 2.24 20.00 5.45
C VAL A 85 1.75 21.27 6.15
N THR A 86 1.65 21.31 7.48
CA THR A 86 1.24 22.53 8.21
C THR A 86 2.39 23.46 8.51
N ASN A 87 3.61 22.95 8.70
CA ASN A 87 4.77 23.76 9.10
C ASN A 87 5.77 24.02 7.98
N TYR A 88 5.72 23.25 6.88
CA TYR A 88 6.73 23.32 5.83
C TYR A 88 6.12 23.40 4.43
N ASP A 89 6.84 24.13 3.56
CA ASP A 89 6.71 24.03 2.11
C ASP A 89 7.87 23.19 1.58
N PHE A 90 7.63 22.44 0.51
CA PHE A 90 8.65 21.60 -0.08
C PHE A 90 8.53 21.52 -1.61
N SER A 91 9.67 21.27 -2.27
CA SER A 91 9.73 20.97 -3.69
C SER A 91 10.70 19.83 -3.97
N VAL A 92 10.40 19.03 -4.98
CA VAL A 92 11.26 17.95 -5.44
C VAL A 92 12.30 18.53 -6.38
N VAL A 93 13.58 18.27 -6.13
CA VAL A 93 14.71 18.89 -6.86
C VAL A 93 15.00 18.18 -8.18
N GLN A 94 14.69 16.89 -8.27
CA GLN A 94 14.99 16.07 -9.44
C GLN A 94 13.86 15.09 -9.73
N GLU A 95 13.75 14.68 -11.00
CA GLU A 95 12.85 13.57 -11.36
C GLU A 95 13.23 12.32 -10.56
N CYS A 96 12.20 11.71 -10.00
CA CYS A 96 12.34 10.58 -9.11
C CYS A 96 11.90 9.31 -9.84
N GLU A 97 12.77 8.31 -9.83
CA GLU A 97 12.46 6.99 -10.38
C GLU A 97 12.37 5.98 -9.23
N ILE A 98 11.28 5.22 -9.22
CA ILE A 98 11.01 4.19 -8.23
C ILE A 98 11.16 2.84 -8.92
N CYS A 99 12.05 2.01 -8.39
CA CYS A 99 12.17 0.61 -8.80
C CYS A 99 11.54 -0.29 -7.74
N ARG A 100 11.05 -1.46 -8.16
CA ARG A 100 10.47 -2.47 -7.28
C ARG A 100 11.20 -3.79 -7.45
N VAL A 101 12.07 -4.12 -6.50
CA VAL A 101 12.78 -5.42 -6.48
C VAL A 101 13.22 -5.78 -5.06
N PRO A 102 12.52 -6.69 -4.35
CA PRO A 102 11.07 -6.94 -4.39
C PRO A 102 10.27 -5.81 -3.70
N PHE A 103 10.94 -4.97 -2.90
CA PHE A 103 10.37 -3.81 -2.24
C PHE A 103 10.54 -2.55 -3.10
N PRO A 104 9.67 -1.54 -2.97
CA PRO A 104 9.86 -0.26 -3.64
C PRO A 104 11.04 0.49 -3.00
N PHE A 105 11.94 1.01 -3.83
CA PHE A 105 12.98 1.95 -3.43
C PHE A 105 13.21 2.98 -4.54
N PHE A 106 13.80 4.11 -4.18
CA PHE A 106 14.20 5.12 -5.14
C PHE A 106 15.53 4.71 -5.79
N THR A 107 15.62 4.71 -7.13
CA THR A 107 16.86 4.34 -7.84
C THR A 107 17.98 5.38 -7.64
N LYS A 108 17.58 6.59 -7.24
CA LYS A 108 18.44 7.72 -6.85
C LYS A 108 17.88 8.34 -5.58
N ASP A 109 18.68 9.12 -4.87
CA ASP A 109 18.20 9.80 -3.65
C ASP A 109 17.00 10.71 -3.94
N LEU A 110 16.01 10.71 -3.05
CA LEU A 110 14.92 11.68 -3.11
C LEU A 110 15.40 13.00 -2.50
N VAL A 111 15.91 13.89 -3.35
CA VAL A 111 16.36 15.22 -2.93
C VAL A 111 15.17 16.18 -2.93
N ILE A 112 14.88 16.74 -1.75
CA ILE A 112 13.81 17.73 -1.55
C ILE A 112 14.38 19.00 -0.90
N ASN A 113 13.89 20.15 -1.38
CA ASN A 113 14.05 21.41 -0.67
C ASN A 113 12.92 21.55 0.33
N ILE A 114 13.24 21.98 1.55
CA ILE A 114 12.25 22.21 2.60
C ILE A 114 12.48 23.61 3.17
N SER A 115 11.41 24.38 3.32
CA SER A 115 11.41 25.67 3.99
C SER A 115 10.26 25.74 4.99
N LEU A 116 10.41 26.55 6.05
CA LEU A 116 9.29 26.84 6.94
C LEU A 116 8.19 27.57 6.17
N LYS A 117 6.93 27.19 6.42
CA LYS A 117 5.79 27.95 5.94
C LYS A 117 5.79 29.32 6.58
N SER A 118 5.49 30.33 5.77
CA SER A 118 5.24 31.67 6.29
C SER A 118 4.00 31.63 7.19
N PRO A 119 3.97 32.37 8.31
CA PRO A 119 2.75 32.51 9.10
C PRO A 119 1.64 33.07 8.21
N SER A 120 0.49 32.39 8.19
CA SER A 120 -0.73 32.84 7.51
C SER A 120 -1.33 34.06 8.18
#